data_AF-A0A3M1ZBD5-F1
#
_entry.id   AF-A0A3M1ZBD5-F1
#
_cell.length_a   1.000
_cell.length_b   1.000
_cell.length_c   1.000
_cell.angle_alpha   90.00
_cell.angle_beta   90.00
_cell.angle_gamma   90.00
#
_symmetry.space_group_name_H-M   'P 1'
#
loop_
_entity.id
_entity.type
_entity.pdbx_description
1 polymer ?
#
loop_
_entity_poly.entity_id
_entity_poly.type
_entity_poly.pdbx_seq_one_letter_code
_entity_poly.pdbx_strand_id
1 'polypeptide(L)'
;MLNRWFLGWSKVVIYVPSTKDVNVPLSKAEDVVNSTAKFLSQRFGGATSYPARGFWLSEESGLVKEDVTLVYTFARLRRKDRKEVIEFCLGLKAHLNQESILLEINGEPLFL
;
A
#
# COMPACT_ATOMS: atom_id res chain seq x y z
N MET A 1 -21.29 24.55 -11.33
CA MET A 1 -21.08 24.09 -9.93
C MET A 1 -20.90 22.58 -9.95
N LEU A 2 -19.66 22.09 -10.08
CA LEU A 2 -19.36 20.66 -10.29
C LEU A 2 -19.28 19.91 -8.93
N ASN A 3 -20.24 20.11 -8.03
CA ASN A 3 -20.12 19.66 -6.65
C ASN A 3 -21.28 18.74 -6.23
N ARG A 4 -21.03 17.42 -6.19
CA ARG A 4 -21.57 16.41 -5.23
C ARG A 4 -21.52 14.94 -5.69
N TRP A 5 -21.18 14.64 -6.95
CA TRP A 5 -21.27 13.27 -7.48
C TRP A 5 -20.10 12.34 -7.09
N PHE A 6 -18.96 12.91 -6.66
CA PHE A 6 -17.75 12.16 -6.33
C PHE A 6 -17.56 11.84 -4.83
N LEU A 7 -18.41 12.34 -3.93
CA LEU A 7 -18.22 12.19 -2.47
C LEU A 7 -18.18 10.74 -1.96
N GLY A 8 -18.57 9.76 -2.77
CA GLY A 8 -18.58 8.35 -2.38
C GLY A 8 -17.31 7.56 -2.74
N TRP A 9 -16.40 8.13 -3.53
CA TRP A 9 -15.21 7.43 -4.00
C TRP A 9 -14.01 7.75 -3.13
N SER A 10 -13.18 6.76 -2.89
CA SER A 10 -11.91 6.87 -2.19
C SER A 10 -10.79 6.39 -3.10
N LYS A 11 -9.68 7.11 -3.15
CA LYS A 11 -8.41 6.60 -3.64
C LYS A 11 -7.76 5.85 -2.49
N VAL A 12 -7.47 4.56 -2.69
CA VAL A 12 -6.74 3.73 -1.74
C VAL A 12 -5.39 3.40 -2.36
N VAL A 13 -4.30 3.74 -1.68
CA VAL A 13 -2.93 3.50 -2.15
C VAL A 13 -2.20 2.66 -1.11
N ILE A 14 -1.63 1.54 -1.53
CA ILE A 14 -0.75 0.72 -0.69
C ILE A 14 0.67 0.90 -1.24
N TYR A 15 1.58 1.30 -0.37
CA TYR A 15 3.00 1.45 -0.69
C TYR A 15 3.66 0.10 -0.46
N VAL A 16 3.94 -0.62 -1.53
CA VAL A 16 4.50 -1.97 -1.48
C VAL A 16 6.03 -1.85 -1.49
N PRO A 17 6.73 -2.22 -0.40
CA PRO A 17 8.19 -2.15 -0.36
C PRO A 17 8.80 -3.24 -1.24
N SER A 18 9.96 -2.94 -1.83
CA SER A 18 10.79 -3.93 -2.55
C SER A 18 11.78 -4.66 -1.63
N THR A 19 11.67 -4.48 -0.32
CA THR A 19 12.57 -5.07 0.68
C THR A 19 11.81 -5.92 1.70
N LYS A 20 12.55 -6.79 2.39
CA LYS A 20 12.16 -7.49 3.62
C LYS A 20 13.17 -7.20 4.70
N ASP A 21 12.84 -7.51 5.96
CA ASP A 21 13.75 -7.29 7.09
C ASP A 21 14.31 -5.85 7.07
N VAL A 22 13.40 -4.87 6.94
CA VAL A 22 13.65 -3.42 6.82
C VAL A 22 14.32 -2.96 5.52
N ASN A 23 15.43 -3.58 5.10
CA ASN A 23 16.25 -3.05 4.00
C ASN A 23 16.87 -4.13 3.09
N VAL A 24 16.55 -5.40 3.30
CA VAL A 24 17.09 -6.50 2.48
C VAL A 24 16.27 -6.63 1.19
N PRO A 25 16.85 -6.44 0.00
CA PRO A 25 16.10 -6.50 -1.25
C PRO A 25 15.39 -7.85 -1.47
N LEU A 26 14.16 -7.80 -1.96
CA LEU A 26 13.39 -8.97 -2.37
C LEU A 26 13.81 -9.40 -3.78
N SER A 27 14.21 -10.67 -3.92
CA SER A 27 14.45 -11.26 -5.25
C SER A 27 13.19 -11.37 -6.11
N LYS A 28 12.01 -11.34 -5.48
CA LYS A 28 10.68 -11.43 -6.13
C LYS A 28 9.76 -10.28 -5.71
N ALA A 29 10.27 -9.05 -5.71
CA ALA A 29 9.48 -7.87 -5.36
C ALA A 29 8.19 -7.74 -6.21
N GLU A 30 8.26 -8.12 -7.49
CA GLU A 30 7.12 -8.08 -8.41
C GLU A 30 5.97 -9.01 -7.98
N ASP A 31 6.25 -10.15 -7.35
CA ASP A 31 5.20 -11.07 -6.85
C ASP A 31 4.36 -10.39 -5.76
N VAL A 32 4.99 -9.58 -4.90
CA VAL A 32 4.29 -8.83 -3.84
C VAL A 32 3.41 -7.74 -4.44
N VAL A 33 3.92 -7.01 -5.43
CA VAL A 33 3.17 -6.01 -6.19
C VAL A 33 1.97 -6.65 -6.88
N ASN A 34 2.17 -7.77 -7.58
CA ASN A 34 1.12 -8.52 -8.28
C ASN A 34 0.07 -9.06 -7.30
N SER A 35 0.49 -9.53 -6.11
CA SER A 35 -0.44 -9.97 -5.07
C SER A 35 -1.30 -8.83 -4.54
N THR A 36 -0.73 -7.63 -4.39
CA THR A 36 -1.42 -6.41 -3.97
C THR A 36 -2.39 -5.92 -5.04
N ALA A 37 -1.94 -5.86 -6.29
CA ALA A 37 -2.77 -5.49 -7.44
C ALA A 37 -3.94 -6.47 -7.61
N LYS A 38 -3.70 -7.77 -7.42
CA LYS A 38 -4.74 -8.81 -7.44
C LYS A 38 -5.74 -8.62 -6.29
N PHE A 39 -5.27 -8.38 -5.07
CA PHE A 39 -6.11 -8.13 -3.90
C PHE A 39 -7.07 -6.96 -4.13
N LEU A 40 -6.55 -5.82 -4.61
CA LEU A 40 -7.36 -4.64 -4.91
C LEU A 40 -8.29 -4.87 -6.11
N SER A 41 -7.79 -5.47 -7.18
CA SER A 41 -8.57 -5.71 -8.40
C SER A 41 -9.76 -6.64 -8.15
N GLN A 42 -9.57 -7.72 -7.39
CA GLN A 42 -10.64 -8.66 -7.04
C GLN A 42 -11.76 -8.00 -6.22
N ARG A 43 -11.45 -6.95 -5.46
CA ARG A 43 -12.41 -6.26 -4.59
C ARG A 43 -13.09 -5.06 -5.24
N PHE A 44 -12.33 -4.32 -6.04
CA PHE A 44 -12.70 -2.98 -6.49
C PHE A 44 -12.74 -2.85 -8.01
N GLY A 45 -12.47 -3.92 -8.76
CA GLY A 45 -12.59 -3.99 -10.21
C GLY A 45 -11.32 -3.63 -10.99
N GLY A 46 -10.28 -3.16 -10.30
CA GLY A 46 -8.97 -2.92 -10.91
C GLY A 46 -7.98 -2.27 -9.96
N ALA A 47 -6.72 -2.22 -10.38
CA ALA A 47 -5.65 -1.50 -9.71
C ALA A 47 -4.69 -0.93 -10.75
N THR A 48 -3.98 0.13 -10.38
CA THR A 48 -2.89 0.72 -11.17
C THR A 48 -1.68 0.85 -10.26
N SER A 49 -0.50 0.62 -10.82
CA SER A 49 0.76 0.77 -10.09
C SER A 49 1.67 1.80 -10.74
N TYR A 50 2.56 2.38 -9.94
CA TYR A 50 3.70 3.14 -10.44
C TYR A 50 4.88 3.06 -9.45
N PRO A 51 6.12 3.08 -9.95
CA PRO A 51 7.32 3.04 -9.11
C PRO A 51 7.58 4.39 -8.43
N ALA A 52 8.15 4.34 -7.23
CA ALA A 52 8.66 5.50 -6.49
C ALA A 52 9.85 5.09 -5.60
N ARG A 53 10.47 6.08 -4.94
CA ARG A 53 11.54 5.87 -3.97
C ARG A 53 11.07 6.31 -2.58
N GLY A 54 11.13 5.40 -1.61
CA GLY A 54 10.81 5.65 -0.21
C GLY A 54 12.04 6.06 0.60
N PHE A 55 11.84 6.94 1.58
CA PHE A 55 12.83 7.38 2.55
C PHE A 55 12.18 7.45 3.93
N TRP A 56 12.78 6.80 4.92
CA TRP A 56 12.28 6.85 6.30
C TRP A 56 13.41 6.51 7.29
N LEU A 57 13.22 6.84 8.56
CA LEU A 57 14.18 6.56 9.62
C LEU A 57 13.73 5.32 10.40
N SER A 58 14.52 4.25 10.31
CA SER A 58 14.44 3.08 11.19
C SER A 58 15.17 3.40 12.49
N GLU A 59 14.60 2.93 13.61
CA GLU A 59 15.26 3.04 14.92
C GLU A 59 16.55 2.21 14.97
N GLU A 60 16.60 1.10 14.24
CA GLU A 60 17.72 0.15 14.24
C GLU A 60 18.73 0.44 13.12
N SER A 61 18.24 0.79 11.93
CA SER A 61 19.04 0.88 10.70
C SER A 61 19.33 2.30 10.21
N GLY A 62 18.80 3.33 10.89
CA GLY A 62 18.95 4.72 10.47
C GLY A 62 18.16 5.04 9.19
N LEU A 63 18.69 5.89 8.31
CA LEU A 63 17.99 6.28 7.08
C LEU A 63 17.89 5.11 6.10
N VAL A 64 16.69 4.56 5.98
CA VAL A 64 16.33 3.54 5.00
C VAL A 64 15.95 4.22 3.68
N LYS A 65 16.44 3.65 2.58
CA LYS A 65 16.14 4.08 1.22
C LYS A 65 15.77 2.84 0.41
N GLU A 66 14.56 2.76 -0.08
CA GLU A 66 14.10 1.58 -0.82
C GLU A 66 13.23 1.97 -2.02
N ASP A 67 13.19 1.09 -3.02
CA ASP A 67 12.22 1.21 -4.09
C ASP A 67 10.86 0.75 -3.54
N VAL A 68 9.83 1.54 -3.84
CA VAL A 68 8.46 1.24 -3.44
C VAL A 68 7.58 1.28 -4.68
N THR A 69 6.61 0.39 -4.76
CA THR A 69 5.59 0.45 -5.80
C THR A 69 4.27 0.85 -5.17
N LEU A 70 3.73 1.98 -5.60
CA LEU A 70 2.43 2.44 -5.15
C LEU A 70 1.38 1.72 -5.98
N VAL A 71 0.61 0.85 -5.34
CA VAL A 71 -0.51 0.15 -5.98
C VAL A 71 -1.79 0.76 -5.46
N TYR A 72 -2.59 1.32 -6.37
CA TYR A 72 -3.79 2.05 -5.99
C TYR A 72 -5.03 1.64 -6.78
N THR A 73 -6.17 1.95 -6.20
CA THR A 73 -7.49 1.79 -6.83
C THR A 73 -8.41 2.93 -6.42
N PHE A 74 -9.45 3.16 -7.21
CA PHE A 74 -10.57 4.00 -6.82
C PHE A 74 -11.74 3.10 -6.44
N ALA A 75 -12.24 3.24 -5.22
CA ALA A 75 -13.29 2.37 -4.68
C ALA A 75 -14.32 3.15 -3.89
N ARG A 76 -15.57 2.66 -3.87
CA ARG A 76 -16.56 3.07 -2.85
C ARG A 76 -16.29 2.31 -1.56
N LEU A 77 -15.43 2.87 -0.71
CA LEU A 77 -14.87 2.16 0.42
C LEU A 77 -15.86 2.11 1.61
N ARG A 78 -16.48 0.94 1.83
CA ARG A 78 -17.34 0.71 3.01
C ARG A 78 -16.48 0.36 4.22
N ARG A 79 -17.10 0.34 5.40
CA ARG A 79 -16.41 -0.02 6.66
C ARG A 79 -15.73 -1.39 6.59
N LYS A 80 -16.37 -2.40 6.00
CA LYS A 80 -15.77 -3.74 5.85
C LYS A 80 -14.57 -3.73 4.91
N ASP A 81 -14.67 -2.99 3.80
CA ASP A 81 -13.60 -2.88 2.82
C ASP A 81 -12.36 -2.21 3.44
N ARG A 82 -12.56 -1.18 4.29
CA ARG A 82 -11.47 -0.58 5.09
C ARG A 82 -10.76 -1.60 5.97
N LYS A 83 -11.51 -2.42 6.71
CA LYS A 83 -10.93 -3.44 7.59
C LYS A 83 -10.10 -4.44 6.80
N GLU A 84 -10.63 -4.94 5.69
CA GLU A 84 -9.92 -5.91 4.85
C GLU A 84 -8.64 -5.34 4.24
N VAL A 85 -8.64 -4.06 3.83
CA VAL A 85 -7.42 -3.39 3.34
C VAL A 85 -6.38 -3.26 4.45
N ILE A 86 -6.79 -2.89 5.67
CA ILE A 86 -5.89 -2.81 6.83
C ILE A 86 -5.31 -4.20 7.16
N GLU A 87 -6.15 -5.23 7.23
CA GLU A 87 -5.73 -6.61 7.48
C GLU A 87 -4.76 -7.12 6.42
N PHE A 88 -4.98 -6.79 5.15
CA PHE A 88 -4.04 -7.11 4.08
C PHE A 88 -2.68 -6.40 4.27
N CYS A 89 -2.68 -5.11 4.63
CA CYS A 89 -1.44 -4.37 4.88
C CYS A 89 -0.68 -4.91 6.11
N LEU A 90 -1.38 -5.28 7.18
CA LEU A 90 -0.78 -5.93 8.35
C LEU A 90 -0.21 -7.32 7.99
N GLY A 91 -0.88 -8.05 7.10
CA GLY A 91 -0.37 -9.30 6.54
C GLY A 91 0.91 -9.10 5.72
N LEU A 92 0.96 -8.06 4.88
CA LEU A 92 2.17 -7.67 4.15
C LEU A 92 3.32 -7.30 5.10
N LYS A 93 3.03 -6.49 6.11
CA LYS A 93 4.00 -6.10 7.14
C LYS A 93 4.64 -7.32 7.79
N ALA A 94 3.81 -8.25 8.27
CA ALA A 94 4.28 -9.48 8.91
C ALA A 94 5.03 -10.39 7.93
N HIS A 95 4.54 -10.54 6.71
CA HIS A 95 5.17 -11.38 5.69
C HIS A 95 6.56 -10.89 5.27
N LEU A 96 6.73 -9.58 5.19
CA LEU A 96 8.00 -8.94 4.79
C LEU A 96 8.88 -8.57 5.99
N ASN A 97 8.40 -8.81 7.22
CA ASN A 97 9.08 -8.40 8.44
C ASN A 97 9.49 -6.91 8.42
N GLN A 98 8.52 -6.04 8.10
CA GLN A 98 8.71 -4.60 8.01
C GLN A 98 8.29 -3.90 9.31
N GLU A 99 8.98 -2.81 9.66
CA GLU A 99 8.59 -1.96 10.80
C GLU A 99 7.25 -1.26 10.54
N SER A 100 6.96 -0.90 9.29
CA SER A 100 5.66 -0.38 8.88
C SER A 100 5.32 -0.59 7.41
N ILE A 101 4.02 -0.58 7.09
CA ILE A 101 3.50 -0.44 5.72
C ILE A 101 2.64 0.83 5.66
N LEU A 102 2.91 1.69 4.68
CA LEU A 102 2.11 2.89 4.45
C LEU A 102 0.86 2.56 3.61
N LEU A 103 -0.30 2.84 4.18
CA LEU A 103 -1.59 2.89 3.51
C LEU A 103 -2.03 4.36 3.42
N GLU A 104 -2.43 4.83 2.25
CA GLU A 104 -3.03 6.16 2.07
C GLU A 104 -4.48 6.00 1.61
N ILE A 105 -5.40 6.72 2.25
CA ILE A 105 -6.80 6.82 1.82
C ILE A 105 -7.14 8.29 1.61
N ASN A 106 -7.38 8.70 0.36
CA ASN A 106 -7.68 10.09 -0.01
C ASN A 106 -6.62 11.10 0.45
N GLY A 107 -5.32 10.76 0.38
CA GLY A 107 -4.24 11.62 0.84
C GLY A 107 -3.97 11.54 2.34
N GLU A 108 -4.81 10.86 3.12
CA GLU A 108 -4.58 10.67 4.57
C GLU A 108 -3.72 9.42 4.80
N PRO A 109 -2.52 9.55 5.40
CA PRO A 109 -1.63 8.43 5.64
C PRO A 109 -2.03 7.63 6.90
N LEU A 110 -1.82 6.33 6.83
CA LEU A 110 -1.91 5.39 7.93
C LEU A 110 -0.68 4.48 7.90
N PHE A 111 0.15 4.57 8.93
CA PHE A 111 1.33 3.74 9.12
C PHE A 111 0.94 2.52 9.96
N LEU A 112 0.92 1.35 9.33
CA LEU A 112 0.47 0.08 9.91
C LEU A 112 1.62 -0.79 10.36
#